data_AF-A0A347U6B4-F1
#
_entry.id   AF-A0A347U6B4-F1
#
_cell.length_a   1.000
_cell.length_b   1.000
_cell.length_c   1.000
_cell.angle_alpha   90.00
_cell.angle_beta   90.00
_cell.angle_gamma   90.00
#
_symmetry.space_group_name_H-M   'P 1'
#
loop_
_entity.id
_entity.type
_entity.pdbx_description
1 polymer ?
#
loop_
_entity_poly.entity_id
_entity_poly.type
_entity_poly.pdbx_seq_one_letter_code
_entity_poly.pdbx_strand_id
1 'polypeptide(L)'
;MKKTILKFATVTALSTLGLTTLGASEISKLDVKKECNVQANGVEKVIATAAKYNEIAVKHKVEFMRLGMKASQYIDAVNNSLKSGSKTIDIVDAKGKKTEEATIEFGAWRACSFAISAVVQEEEAKTTWKMASPSDGYKY
;
A
#
# COMPACT_ATOMS: atom_id res chain seq x y z
N MET A 1 45.08 20.08 11.27
CA MET A 1 44.17 18.91 11.34
C MET A 1 43.10 19.06 10.27
N LYS A 2 43.17 18.27 9.19
CA LYS A 2 42.19 18.32 8.09
C LYS A 2 41.02 17.41 8.43
N LYS A 3 39.81 17.96 8.50
CA LYS A 3 38.56 17.22 8.71
C LYS A 3 38.18 16.51 7.41
N THR A 4 38.30 15.19 7.38
CA THR A 4 37.84 14.37 6.26
C THR A 4 36.34 14.11 6.46
N ILE A 5 35.50 14.79 5.67
CA ILE A 5 34.06 14.52 5.64
C ILE A 5 33.85 13.28 4.76
N LEU A 6 33.63 12.11 5.37
CA LEU A 6 33.20 10.91 4.66
C LEU A 6 31.78 11.12 4.15
N LYS A 7 31.63 11.22 2.82
CA LYS A 7 30.34 11.14 2.14
C LYS A 7 29.94 9.67 2.07
N PHE A 8 29.01 9.24 2.90
CA PHE A 8 28.34 7.95 2.74
C PHE A 8 27.37 8.05 1.56
N ALA A 9 27.75 7.48 0.42
CA ALA A 9 26.82 7.19 -0.66
C ALA A 9 26.01 5.97 -0.25
N THR A 10 24.84 6.17 0.36
CA THR A 10 23.86 5.09 0.55
C THR A 10 23.27 4.75 -0.81
N VAL A 11 23.85 3.74 -1.46
CA VAL A 11 23.25 3.08 -2.61
C VAL A 11 22.09 2.25 -2.07
N THR A 12 20.90 2.82 -2.08
CA THR A 12 19.66 2.05 -1.93
C THR A 12 19.54 1.17 -3.17
N ALA A 13 19.93 -0.09 -3.06
CA ALA A 13 19.64 -1.09 -4.07
C ALA A 13 18.13 -1.23 -4.16
N LEU A 14 17.52 -0.52 -5.12
CA LEU A 14 16.14 -0.71 -5.51
C LEU A 14 16.07 -2.12 -6.10
N SER A 15 15.68 -3.08 -5.27
CA SER A 15 15.40 -4.44 -5.72
C SER A 15 14.19 -4.33 -6.64
N THR A 16 14.43 -4.23 -7.94
CA THR A 16 13.40 -4.37 -8.95
C THR A 16 12.97 -5.83 -8.93
N LEU A 17 12.09 -6.18 -7.97
CA LEU A 17 11.30 -7.39 -8.07
C LEU A 17 10.53 -7.27 -9.38
N GLY A 18 10.89 -8.11 -10.34
CA GLY A 18 10.21 -8.18 -11.62
C GLY A 18 8.72 -8.31 -11.37
N LEU A 19 7.98 -7.27 -11.74
CA LEU A 19 6.54 -7.24 -11.69
C LEU A 19 6.05 -8.26 -12.72
N THR A 20 5.90 -9.52 -12.32
CA THR A 20 5.10 -10.48 -13.09
C THR A 20 3.76 -9.79 -13.26
N THR A 21 3.37 -9.48 -14.49
CA THR A 21 2.06 -8.90 -14.79
C THR A 21 1.01 -9.93 -14.39
N LEU A 22 0.51 -9.84 -13.15
CA LEU A 22 -0.65 -10.63 -12.75
C LEU A 22 -1.78 -10.25 -13.69
N GLY A 23 -2.48 -11.25 -14.23
CA GLY A 23 -3.64 -11.01 -15.06
C GLY A 23 -4.76 -10.38 -14.23
N ALA A 24 -5.65 -9.62 -14.87
CA ALA A 24 -6.83 -9.03 -14.22
C ALA A 24 -7.65 -10.06 -13.42
N SER A 25 -7.76 -11.30 -13.92
CA SER A 25 -8.47 -12.40 -13.25
C SER A 25 -7.80 -12.90 -11.98
N GLU A 26 -6.47 -12.75 -11.87
CA GLU A 26 -5.73 -13.10 -10.66
C GLU A 26 -5.85 -11.98 -9.62
N ILE A 27 -5.79 -10.73 -10.07
CA ILE A 27 -5.95 -9.54 -9.22
C ILE A 27 -7.34 -9.53 -8.57
N SER A 28 -8.42 -9.72 -9.34
CA SER A 28 -9.79 -9.67 -8.81
C SER A 28 -10.15 -10.78 -7.82
N LYS A 29 -9.31 -11.83 -7.72
CA LYS A 29 -9.49 -12.94 -6.76
C LYS A 29 -8.66 -12.79 -5.49
N LEU A 30 -7.90 -11.69 -5.34
CA LEU A 30 -7.11 -11.48 -4.13
C LEU A 30 -8.03 -11.33 -2.90
N ASP A 31 -7.81 -12.20 -1.91
CA ASP A 31 -8.43 -12.07 -0.61
C ASP A 31 -7.62 -11.08 0.25
N VAL A 32 -8.09 -9.83 0.30
CA VAL A 32 -7.48 -8.74 1.08
C VAL A 32 -7.26 -9.15 2.53
N LYS A 33 -8.22 -9.85 3.17
CA LYS A 33 -8.11 -10.20 4.59
C LYS A 33 -7.01 -11.22 4.82
N LYS A 34 -6.89 -12.19 3.92
CA LYS A 34 -5.84 -13.21 3.98
C LYS A 34 -4.46 -12.63 3.71
N GLU A 35 -4.31 -11.84 2.65
CA GLU A 35 -3.02 -11.29 2.23
C GLU A 35 -2.49 -10.25 3.23
N CYS A 36 -3.38 -9.43 3.80
CA CYS A 36 -3.00 -8.37 4.74
C CYS A 36 -3.05 -8.80 6.22
N ASN A 37 -3.18 -10.08 6.53
CA ASN A 37 -3.19 -10.56 7.91
C ASN A 37 -1.79 -10.47 8.53
N VAL A 38 -1.54 -9.43 9.31
CA VAL A 38 -0.23 -9.19 9.95
C VAL A 38 0.10 -10.24 11.01
N GLN A 39 -0.88 -10.81 11.72
CA GLN A 39 -0.61 -11.85 12.71
C GLN A 39 -0.12 -13.14 12.06
N ALA A 40 -0.70 -13.50 10.91
CA ALA A 40 -0.33 -14.71 10.18
C ALA A 40 0.92 -14.54 9.30
N ASN A 41 1.11 -13.35 8.70
CA ASN A 41 2.14 -13.11 7.69
C ASN A 41 3.34 -12.31 8.20
N GLY A 42 3.22 -11.60 9.32
CA GLY A 42 4.22 -10.67 9.81
C GLY A 42 4.23 -9.33 9.05
N VAL A 43 4.75 -8.29 9.72
CA VAL A 43 4.78 -6.90 9.20
C VAL A 43 5.57 -6.79 7.90
N GLU A 44 6.75 -7.41 7.83
CA GLU A 44 7.66 -7.31 6.67
C GLU A 44 7.05 -7.89 5.40
N LYS A 45 6.40 -9.06 5.49
CA LYS A 45 5.73 -9.67 4.35
C LYS A 45 4.52 -8.84 3.92
N VAL A 46 3.72 -8.37 4.87
CA VAL A 46 2.53 -7.55 4.56
C VAL A 46 2.93 -6.22 3.91
N ILE A 47 4.00 -5.57 4.35
CA ILE A 47 4.45 -4.31 3.75
C ILE A 47 5.09 -4.52 2.37
N ALA A 48 5.77 -5.64 2.14
CA ALA A 48 6.25 -6.00 0.81
C ALA A 48 5.10 -6.26 -0.17
N THR A 49 4.05 -6.95 0.29
CA THR A 49 2.81 -7.12 -0.49
C THR A 49 2.16 -5.76 -0.80
N ALA A 50 2.09 -4.86 0.19
CA ALA A 50 1.57 -3.51 -0.01
C ALA A 50 2.35 -2.75 -1.09
N ALA A 51 3.69 -2.78 -1.04
CA ALA A 51 4.54 -2.12 -2.02
C ALA A 51 4.30 -2.65 -3.44
N LYS A 52 4.23 -3.98 -3.61
CA LYS A 52 3.98 -4.63 -4.90
C LYS A 52 2.69 -4.14 -5.55
N TYR A 53 1.57 -4.14 -4.82
CA TYR A 53 0.28 -3.76 -5.39
C TYR A 53 0.11 -2.24 -5.47
N ASN A 54 0.73 -1.47 -4.58
CA ASN A 54 0.63 -0.01 -4.64
C ASN A 54 1.40 0.56 -5.84
N GLU A 55 2.48 -0.08 -6.28
CA GLU A 55 3.17 0.30 -7.53
C GLU A 55 2.19 0.28 -8.72
N ILE A 56 1.35 -0.74 -8.81
CA ILE A 56 0.31 -0.86 -9.83
C ILE A 56 -0.73 0.25 -9.64
N ALA A 57 -1.25 0.42 -8.42
CA ALA A 57 -2.26 1.42 -8.11
C ALA A 57 -1.79 2.86 -8.44
N VAL A 58 -0.53 3.19 -8.14
CA VAL A 58 0.08 4.48 -8.47
C VAL A 58 0.22 4.63 -9.99
N LYS A 59 0.70 3.61 -10.69
CA LYS A 59 0.84 3.62 -12.16
C LYS A 59 -0.52 3.84 -12.84
N HIS A 60 -1.56 3.21 -12.32
CA HIS A 60 -2.92 3.31 -12.84
C HIS A 60 -3.70 4.52 -12.29
N LYS A 61 -3.09 5.31 -11.38
CA LYS A 61 -3.69 6.48 -10.74
C LYS A 61 -4.95 6.19 -9.92
N VAL A 62 -5.03 4.99 -9.35
CA VAL A 62 -6.14 4.53 -8.49
C VAL A 62 -5.72 4.36 -7.03
N GLU A 63 -4.56 4.90 -6.63
CA GLU A 63 -4.06 4.82 -5.26
C GLU A 63 -5.07 5.35 -4.24
N PHE A 64 -5.38 4.51 -3.25
CA PHE A 64 -6.33 4.86 -2.19
C PHE A 64 -5.74 5.87 -1.21
N MET A 65 -6.59 6.81 -0.80
CA MET A 65 -6.30 7.80 0.22
C MET A 65 -7.44 7.84 1.23
N ARG A 66 -7.12 7.80 2.52
CA ARG A 66 -8.10 8.00 3.60
C ARG A 66 -7.43 8.72 4.76
N LEU A 67 -8.19 9.60 5.42
CA LEU A 67 -7.68 10.46 6.51
C LEU A 67 -6.47 11.33 6.12
N GLY A 68 -6.30 11.63 4.82
CA GLY A 68 -5.18 12.42 4.32
C GLY A 68 -3.90 11.62 4.03
N MET A 69 -3.87 10.32 4.31
CA MET A 69 -2.75 9.44 3.97
C MET A 69 -3.08 8.50 2.82
N LYS A 70 -2.16 8.44 1.86
CA LYS A 70 -2.13 7.46 0.78
C LYS A 70 -1.48 6.15 1.22
N ALA A 71 -1.71 5.07 0.47
CA ALA A 71 -1.05 3.79 0.70
C ALA A 71 0.48 3.91 0.70
N SER A 72 1.07 4.68 -0.24
CA SER A 72 2.51 4.99 -0.27
C SER A 72 3.02 5.61 1.03
N GLN A 73 2.28 6.55 1.61
CA GLN A 73 2.67 7.21 2.86
C GLN A 73 2.64 6.23 4.05
N TYR A 74 1.68 5.31 4.10
CA TYR A 74 1.69 4.23 5.10
C TYR A 74 2.87 3.28 4.90
N ILE A 75 3.19 2.93 3.64
CA ILE A 75 4.36 2.09 3.30
C ILE A 75 5.65 2.74 3.81
N ASP A 76 5.85 4.03 3.52
CA ASP A 76 7.03 4.78 3.94
C ASP A 76 7.13 4.89 5.47
N ALA A 77 6.02 5.20 6.14
CA ALA A 77 5.98 5.31 7.60
C ALA A 77 6.35 3.98 8.30
N VAL A 78 5.82 2.86 7.80
CA VAL A 78 6.14 1.52 8.32
C VAL A 78 7.60 1.18 8.05
N ASN A 79 8.11 1.39 6.83
CA ASN A 79 9.50 1.11 6.48
C ASN A 79 10.49 1.94 7.30
N ASN A 80 10.17 3.21 7.56
CA ASN A 80 10.99 4.07 8.40
C ASN A 80 10.99 3.59 9.86
N SER A 81 9.85 3.10 10.35
CA SER A 81 9.73 2.54 11.70
C SER A 81 10.47 1.22 11.86
N LEU A 82 10.41 0.34 10.85
CA LEU A 82 11.22 -0.89 10.81
C LEU A 82 12.72 -0.56 10.85
N LYS A 83 13.17 0.43 10.08
CA LYS A 83 14.58 0.86 10.04
C LYS A 83 15.05 1.47 11.36
N SER A 84 14.19 2.22 12.05
CA SER A 84 14.54 2.86 13.32
C SER A 84 14.33 1.96 14.55
N GLY A 85 13.69 0.80 14.38
CA GLY A 85 13.27 -0.06 15.48
C GLY A 85 12.04 0.45 16.26
N SER A 86 11.32 1.45 15.72
CA SER A 86 10.07 1.94 16.30
C SER A 86 8.95 0.92 16.13
N LYS A 87 8.09 0.80 17.15
CA LYS A 87 6.87 -0.02 17.11
C LYS A 87 5.63 0.75 16.66
N THR A 88 5.77 2.06 16.47
CA THR A 88 4.67 2.95 16.10
C THR A 88 5.00 3.79 14.89
N ILE A 89 3.95 4.20 14.17
CA ILE A 89 3.97 5.11 13.03
C ILE A 89 3.13 6.34 13.35
N ASP A 90 3.51 7.47 12.77
CA ASP A 90 2.70 8.68 12.80
C ASP A 90 1.65 8.63 11.69
N ILE A 91 0.40 8.91 12.04
CA ILE A 91 -0.65 9.21 11.09
C ILE A 91 -0.67 10.72 10.89
N VAL A 92 -0.63 11.15 9.63
CA VAL A 92 -0.57 12.58 9.27
C VAL A 92 -1.78 12.97 8.43
N ASP A 93 -2.21 14.22 8.55
CA ASP A 93 -3.22 14.77 7.64
C ASP A 93 -2.65 15.03 6.23
N ALA A 94 -3.49 15.52 5.33
CA ALA A 94 -3.09 15.87 3.96
C ALA A 94 -2.01 16.98 3.89
N LYS A 95 -1.79 17.72 4.99
CA LYS A 95 -0.74 18.75 5.11
C LYS A 95 0.54 18.20 5.77
N GLY A 96 0.58 16.92 6.10
CA GLY A 96 1.71 16.28 6.78
C GLY A 96 1.77 16.55 8.29
N LYS A 97 0.72 17.12 8.89
CA LYS A 97 0.65 17.34 10.33
C LYS A 97 0.24 16.05 11.02
N LYS A 98 1.00 15.60 12.02
CA LYS A 98 0.62 14.46 12.88
C LYS A 98 -0.77 14.69 13.48
N THR A 99 -1.66 13.74 13.25
CA THR A 99 -3.00 13.70 13.82
C THR A 99 -3.10 12.66 14.91
N GLU A 100 -2.52 11.48 14.66
CA GLU A 100 -2.60 10.32 15.54
C GLU A 100 -1.31 9.50 15.48
N GLU A 101 -1.19 8.54 16.39
CA GLU A 101 -0.14 7.53 16.38
C GLU A 101 -0.79 6.15 16.32
N ALA A 102 -0.20 5.24 15.55
CA ALA A 102 -0.70 3.89 15.40
C ALA A 102 0.43 2.86 15.46
N THR A 103 0.10 1.60 15.73
CA THR A 103 1.11 0.55 15.73
C THR A 103 1.60 0.25 14.31
N ILE A 104 2.80 -0.30 14.21
CA ILE A 104 3.37 -0.69 12.92
C ILE A 104 2.54 -1.78 12.22
N GLU A 105 1.90 -2.67 12.98
CA GLU A 105 0.98 -3.69 12.48
C GLU A 105 -0.26 -3.06 11.84
N PHE A 106 -0.84 -2.04 12.49
CA PHE A 106 -1.95 -1.30 11.90
C PHE A 106 -1.53 -0.61 10.60
N GLY A 107 -0.37 0.04 10.60
CA GLY A 107 0.20 0.69 9.42
C GLY A 107 0.37 -0.29 8.26
N ALA A 108 0.94 -1.46 8.52
CA ALA A 108 1.17 -2.47 7.50
C ALA A 108 -0.14 -3.05 6.96
N TRP A 109 -1.08 -3.41 7.84
CA TRP A 109 -2.40 -3.89 7.44
C TRP A 109 -3.15 -2.85 6.59
N ARG A 110 -3.13 -1.58 7.00
CA ARG A 110 -3.78 -0.47 6.28
C ARG A 110 -3.15 -0.25 4.91
N ALA A 111 -1.82 -0.18 4.83
CA ALA A 111 -1.07 -0.07 3.58
C ALA A 111 -1.45 -1.18 2.59
N CYS A 112 -1.38 -2.44 3.05
CA CYS A 112 -1.71 -3.60 2.23
C CYS A 112 -3.17 -3.60 1.79
N SER A 113 -4.10 -3.30 2.71
CA SER A 113 -5.53 -3.29 2.40
C SER A 113 -5.86 -2.23 1.36
N PHE A 114 -5.24 -1.06 1.44
CA PHE A 114 -5.43 0.01 0.46
C PHE A 114 -4.84 -0.35 -0.91
N ALA A 115 -3.62 -0.87 -0.93
CA ALA A 115 -2.93 -1.26 -2.16
C ALA A 115 -3.71 -2.33 -2.94
N ILE A 116 -4.14 -3.41 -2.27
CA ILE A 116 -4.89 -4.50 -2.92
C ILE A 116 -6.30 -4.04 -3.30
N SER A 117 -7.01 -3.35 -2.39
CA SER A 117 -8.39 -2.92 -2.70
C SER A 117 -8.44 -1.96 -3.88
N ALA A 118 -7.43 -1.08 -4.04
CA ALA A 118 -7.34 -0.18 -5.18
C ALA A 118 -7.30 -0.93 -6.52
N VAL A 119 -6.44 -1.94 -6.64
CA VAL A 119 -6.28 -2.71 -7.87
C VAL A 119 -7.44 -3.68 -8.11
N VAL A 120 -8.00 -4.28 -7.05
CA VAL A 120 -9.18 -5.15 -7.15
C VAL A 120 -10.38 -4.36 -7.66
N GLN A 121 -10.66 -3.20 -7.05
CA GLN A 121 -11.81 -2.39 -7.43
C GLN A 121 -11.65 -1.80 -8.84
N GLU A 122 -10.44 -1.45 -9.25
CA GLU A 122 -10.18 -1.03 -10.63
C GLU A 122 -10.57 -2.13 -11.64
N GLU A 123 -10.17 -3.38 -11.38
CA GLU A 123 -10.50 -4.50 -12.27
C GLU A 123 -11.99 -4.88 -12.22
N GLU A 124 -12.59 -4.87 -11.04
CA GLU A 124 -14.03 -5.10 -10.90
C GLU A 124 -14.84 -4.04 -11.66
N ALA A 125 -14.49 -2.76 -11.52
CA ALA A 125 -15.21 -1.66 -12.18
C ALA A 125 -15.26 -1.79 -13.70
N LYS A 126 -14.25 -2.40 -14.34
CA LYS A 126 -14.24 -2.65 -15.80
C LYS A 126 -15.34 -3.62 -16.23
N THR A 127 -15.78 -4.52 -15.35
CA THR A 127 -16.78 -5.56 -15.67
C THR A 127 -18.16 -5.27 -15.07
N THR A 128 -18.21 -4.61 -13.92
CA THR A 128 -19.44 -4.43 -13.14
C THR A 128 -20.15 -3.09 -13.36
N TRP A 129 -19.54 -2.13 -14.08
CA TRP A 129 -20.14 -0.81 -14.32
C TRP A 129 -21.53 -0.87 -14.97
N LYS A 130 -21.77 -1.86 -15.85
CA LYS A 130 -23.08 -2.06 -16.50
C LYS A 130 -24.17 -2.46 -15.51
N MET A 131 -23.81 -3.22 -14.47
CA MET A 131 -24.75 -3.59 -13.41
C MET A 131 -25.09 -2.37 -12.54
N ALA A 132 -24.15 -1.45 -12.32
CA ALA A 132 -24.38 -0.25 -11.51
C ALA A 132 -25.27 0.83 -12.16
N SER A 133 -25.65 0.69 -13.44
CA SER A 133 -26.56 1.62 -14.12
C SER A 133 -28.03 1.24 -13.89
N PRO A 134 -28.87 2.11 -13.28
CA PRO A 134 -30.28 1.81 -12.97
C PRO A 134 -31.16 1.43 -14.17
N SER A 135 -30.70 1.70 -15.40
CA SER A 135 -31.45 1.43 -16.63
C SER A 135 -31.27 0.02 -17.20
N ASP A 136 -30.28 -0.76 -16.73
CA ASP A 136 -29.77 -1.94 -17.45
C ASP A 136 -30.03 -3.30 -16.75
N GLY A 137 -31.11 -3.40 -15.96
CA GLY A 137 -31.74 -4.73 -15.73
C GLY A 137 -31.79 -5.26 -14.29
N TYR A 138 -31.61 -4.43 -13.26
CA TYR A 138 -32.08 -4.82 -11.93
C TYR A 138 -33.62 -4.85 -11.93
N LYS A 139 -34.19 -6.05 -12.11
CA LYS A 139 -35.56 -6.34 -11.67
C LYS A 139 -35.50 -6.54 -10.15
N TYR A 140 -35.95 -5.54 -9.40
CA TYR A 140 -36.25 -5.68 -7.97
C TYR A 140 -37.48 -6.56 -7.78
#